data_AF-A0AAU5L3W5-F1
#
_entry.id   AF-A0AAU5L3W5-F1
#
_cell.length_a   1.000
_cell.length_b   1.000
_cell.length_c   1.000
_cell.angle_alpha   90.00
_cell.angle_beta   90.00
_cell.angle_gamma   90.00
#
_symmetry.space_group_name_H-M   'P 1'
#
loop_
_entity.id
_entity.type
_entity.pdbx_description
1 polymer ?
#
loop_
_entity_poly.entity_id
_entity_poly.type
_entity_poly.pdbx_seq_one_letter_code
_entity_poly.pdbx_strand_id
1 'polypeptide(L)'
;MATEPNAAAPPPAAATTPSAASAAAGRAEPAADRLGPLVRVDGRWILGDHRQRAHLTFEPAGLVHRVVGREPHPVAWDRLMELGVAVTADRFSSSRVGGLLSRTPGITTHGSCLRAMVRHPYDMWSAGFSHHRAFYPSREIVLLQSLLGLVVDRKRAELLGDDAWLTTAVRGLAAHRPAVRWRRPDGVAELVDELLAQAS
;
A
#
# COMPACT_ATOMS: atom_id res chain seq x y z
N MET A 1 9.34 -69.30 44.48
CA MET A 1 9.06 -68.64 43.20
C MET A 1 8.26 -67.39 43.50
N ALA A 2 8.89 -66.25 43.29
CA ALA A 2 8.31 -64.93 43.44
C ALA A 2 7.59 -64.54 42.14
N THR A 3 6.42 -63.92 42.26
CA THR A 3 5.94 -62.96 41.27
C THR A 3 5.26 -61.83 42.03
N GLU A 4 5.95 -60.70 42.06
CA GLU A 4 5.49 -59.39 42.50
C GLU A 4 4.44 -58.79 41.53
N PRO A 5 3.78 -57.69 41.92
CA PRO A 5 2.47 -57.27 41.42
C PRO A 5 2.59 -56.37 40.18
N ASN A 6 1.48 -56.18 39.45
CA ASN A 6 1.38 -55.05 38.53
C ASN A 6 0.07 -54.28 38.73
N ALA A 7 0.27 -52.97 38.87
CA ALA A 7 -0.68 -51.96 39.27
C ALA A 7 -1.83 -51.81 38.28
N ALA A 8 -3.04 -51.69 38.82
CA ALA A 8 -4.19 -51.19 38.09
C ALA A 8 -3.95 -49.73 37.71
N ALA A 9 -3.98 -49.46 36.41
CA ALA A 9 -3.83 -48.14 35.83
C ALA A 9 -4.97 -47.19 36.27
N PRO A 10 -4.69 -45.91 36.55
CA PRO A 10 -5.73 -44.91 36.82
C PRO A 10 -6.47 -44.51 35.52
N PRO A 11 -7.73 -44.05 35.61
CA PRO A 11 -8.52 -43.61 34.46
C PRO A 11 -7.94 -42.32 33.84
N PRO A 12 -8.13 -42.11 32.52
CA PRO A 12 -7.59 -40.94 31.84
C PRO A 12 -8.25 -39.64 32.31
N ALA A 13 -7.41 -38.65 32.55
CA ALA A 13 -7.77 -37.28 32.89
C ALA A 13 -8.77 -36.70 31.88
N ALA A 14 -9.83 -36.07 32.40
CA ALA A 14 -10.76 -35.26 31.63
C ALA A 14 -9.97 -34.19 30.87
N ALA A 15 -10.03 -34.27 29.54
CA ALA A 15 -9.55 -33.22 28.65
C ALA A 15 -10.42 -31.98 28.88
N THR A 16 -9.89 -31.01 29.61
CA THR A 16 -10.39 -29.65 29.66
C THR A 16 -10.36 -29.09 28.25
N THR A 17 -11.54 -28.99 27.63
CA THR A 17 -11.76 -28.23 26.40
C THR A 17 -11.40 -26.76 26.69
N PRO A 18 -10.39 -26.16 26.02
CA PRO A 18 -10.28 -24.71 26.03
C PRO A 18 -11.46 -24.14 25.25
N SER A 19 -12.31 -23.46 25.99
CA SER A 19 -13.41 -22.60 25.56
C SER A 19 -13.06 -21.83 24.28
N ALA A 20 -13.92 -21.98 23.27
CA ALA A 20 -13.90 -21.25 22.02
C ALA A 20 -14.28 -19.76 22.23
N ALA A 21 -13.45 -19.04 22.97
CA ALA A 21 -13.61 -17.63 23.27
C ALA A 21 -12.27 -16.90 23.09
N SER A 22 -11.68 -17.00 21.89
CA SER A 22 -10.65 -16.04 21.42
C SER A 22 -10.37 -16.24 19.93
N ALA A 23 -11.41 -16.20 19.09
CA ALA A 23 -11.27 -16.25 17.63
C ALA A 23 -12.27 -15.28 16.97
N ALA A 24 -12.21 -14.01 17.35
CA ALA A 24 -12.90 -12.93 16.65
C ALA A 24 -12.22 -11.58 16.93
N ALA A 25 -10.91 -11.50 16.73
CA ALA A 25 -10.26 -10.23 16.45
C ALA A 25 -10.07 -10.07 14.93
N GLY A 26 -11.09 -10.46 14.16
CA GLY A 26 -11.35 -9.87 12.85
C GLY A 26 -11.95 -8.49 13.05
N ARG A 27 -11.19 -7.58 13.67
CA ARG A 27 -11.52 -6.17 13.58
C ARG A 27 -11.16 -5.82 12.14
N ALA A 28 -12.16 -5.75 11.28
CA ALA A 28 -12.02 -5.12 9.98
C ALA A 28 -11.31 -3.78 10.23
N GLU A 29 -10.04 -3.71 9.86
CA GLU A 29 -9.29 -2.46 9.93
C GLU A 29 -10.12 -1.41 9.20
N PRO A 30 -10.27 -0.21 9.77
CA PRO A 30 -11.08 0.80 9.13
C PRO A 30 -10.52 0.99 7.72
N ALA A 31 -11.36 0.78 6.71
CA ALA A 31 -11.02 0.93 5.29
C ALA A 31 -10.44 2.31 4.93
N ALA A 32 -10.39 3.21 5.91
CA ALA A 32 -9.85 4.56 5.96
C ALA A 32 -8.30 4.64 5.98
N ASP A 33 -7.57 3.59 6.33
CA ASP A 33 -6.10 3.63 6.47
C ASP A 33 -5.35 2.94 5.31
N ARG A 34 -6.03 2.78 4.17
CA ARG A 34 -5.45 2.22 2.94
C ARG A 34 -6.09 2.78 1.67
N LEU A 35 -5.32 2.75 0.59
CA LEU A 35 -5.76 3.00 -0.78
C LEU A 35 -4.94 2.11 -1.72
N GLY A 36 -5.44 0.89 -1.97
CA GLY A 36 -4.77 -0.11 -2.79
C GLY A 36 -3.41 -0.51 -2.20
N PRO A 37 -2.29 -0.25 -2.91
CA PRO A 37 -0.96 -0.55 -2.39
C PRO A 37 -0.45 0.47 -1.36
N LEU A 38 -1.11 1.61 -1.18
CA LEU A 38 -0.75 2.62 -0.19
C LEU A 38 -1.43 2.29 1.14
N VAL A 39 -0.67 2.09 2.21
CA VAL A 39 -1.17 1.69 3.53
C VAL A 39 -0.50 2.51 4.62
N ARG A 40 -1.23 2.78 5.70
CA ARG A 40 -0.66 3.43 6.88
C ARG A 40 -0.18 2.39 7.89
N VAL A 41 1.10 2.48 8.28
CA VAL A 41 1.74 1.58 9.24
C VAL A 41 2.55 2.41 10.21
N ASP A 42 2.31 2.25 11.51
CA ASP A 42 3.03 2.95 12.59
C ASP A 42 3.09 4.48 12.39
N GLY A 43 2.00 5.08 11.91
CA GLY A 43 1.91 6.53 11.66
C GLY A 43 2.66 7.00 10.42
N ARG A 44 2.99 6.10 9.49
CA ARG A 44 3.66 6.43 8.22
C ARG A 44 2.92 5.84 7.05
N TRP A 45 2.86 6.58 5.96
CA TRP A 45 2.33 6.09 4.71
C TRP A 45 3.38 5.31 3.93
N ILE A 46 3.02 4.09 3.55
CA ILE A 46 3.89 3.13 2.88
C ILE A 46 3.25 2.66 1.59
N LEU A 47 4.02 2.66 0.51
CA LEU A 47 3.65 2.03 -0.75
C LEU A 47 4.30 0.65 -0.88
N GLY A 48 3.45 -0.37 -0.99
CA GLY A 48 3.87 -1.77 -1.05
C GLY A 48 4.00 -2.44 0.32
N ASP A 49 4.32 -3.73 0.30
CA ASP A 49 4.42 -4.56 1.50
C ASP A 49 5.74 -4.31 2.24
N HIS A 50 5.65 -3.57 3.35
CA HIS A 50 6.81 -3.24 4.21
C HIS A 50 7.49 -4.46 4.83
N ARG A 51 6.80 -5.61 4.89
CA ARG A 51 7.34 -6.86 5.46
C ARG A 51 8.17 -7.65 4.45
N GLN A 52 8.24 -7.16 3.22
CA GLN A 52 8.91 -7.81 2.10
C GLN A 52 10.15 -7.04 1.67
N ARG A 53 10.76 -7.50 0.57
CA ARG A 53 12.07 -7.06 0.10
C ARG A 53 12.18 -5.56 -0.17
N ALA A 54 11.12 -4.92 -0.64
CA ALA A 54 11.16 -3.52 -1.08
C ALA A 54 9.82 -2.82 -0.86
N HIS A 55 9.86 -1.58 -0.37
CA HIS A 55 8.72 -0.69 -0.18
C HIS A 55 9.17 0.78 -0.24
N LEU A 56 8.23 1.71 -0.29
CA LEU A 56 8.52 3.14 -0.18
C LEU A 56 7.83 3.77 1.01
N THR A 57 8.53 4.65 1.73
CA THR A 57 7.93 5.49 2.78
C THR A 57 7.75 6.91 2.28
N PHE A 58 6.61 7.50 2.60
CA PHE A 58 6.29 8.90 2.35
C PHE A 58 6.69 9.67 3.59
N GLU A 59 7.80 10.40 3.52
CA GLU A 59 8.38 11.13 4.64
C GLU A 59 8.28 12.64 4.41
N PRO A 60 8.31 13.49 5.46
CA PRO A 60 8.19 14.94 5.29
C PRO A 60 9.21 15.56 4.32
N ALA A 61 10.42 14.98 4.23
CA ALA A 61 11.46 15.45 3.35
C ALA A 61 11.38 14.88 1.92
N GLY A 62 10.67 13.77 1.70
CA GLY A 62 10.64 13.11 0.40
C GLY A 62 10.12 11.67 0.39
N LEU A 63 10.21 11.04 -0.77
CA LEU A 63 10.02 9.59 -0.92
C LEU A 63 11.30 8.85 -0.55
N VAL A 64 11.20 7.83 0.30
CA VAL A 64 12.34 6.99 0.63
C VAL A 64 12.10 5.57 0.15
N HIS A 65 12.88 5.14 -0.84
CA HIS A 65 12.87 3.75 -1.31
C HIS A 65 13.72 2.88 -0.39
N ARG A 66 13.11 1.86 0.20
CA ARG A 66 13.75 0.94 1.14
C ARG A 66 13.81 -0.45 0.53
N VAL A 67 15.02 -1.00 0.45
CA VAL A 67 15.27 -2.36 -0.05
C VAL A 67 16.10 -3.11 0.97
N VAL A 68 15.70 -4.32 1.33
CA VAL A 68 16.45 -5.18 2.26
C VAL A 68 17.88 -5.38 1.73
N GLY A 69 18.87 -5.06 2.57
CA GLY A 69 20.29 -5.16 2.25
C GLY A 69 20.83 -4.03 1.37
N ARG A 70 20.11 -2.92 1.23
CA ARG A 70 20.61 -1.69 0.59
C ARG A 70 20.31 -0.47 1.44
N GLU A 71 21.17 0.53 1.33
CA GLU A 71 20.92 1.84 1.93
C GLU A 71 19.63 2.45 1.38
N PRO A 72 18.80 3.09 2.23
CA PRO A 72 17.62 3.81 1.78
C PRO A 72 17.98 4.90 0.77
N HIS A 73 17.17 5.03 -0.28
CA HIS A 73 17.39 6.02 -1.33
C HIS A 73 16.28 7.09 -1.30
N PRO A 74 16.56 8.28 -0.73
CA PRO A 74 15.60 9.37 -0.66
C PRO A 74 15.54 10.17 -1.98
N VAL A 75 14.33 10.60 -2.34
CA VAL A 75 14.05 11.56 -3.41
C VAL A 75 13.23 12.69 -2.80
N ALA A 76 13.80 13.88 -2.77
CA ALA A 76 13.15 15.05 -2.18
C ALA A 76 11.93 15.51 -2.99
N TRP A 77 10.91 16.02 -2.30
CA TRP A 77 9.65 16.42 -2.92
C TRP A 77 9.82 17.54 -3.97
N ASP A 78 10.71 18.49 -3.70
CA ASP A 78 11.06 19.62 -4.57
C ASP A 78 11.71 19.19 -5.90
N ARG A 79 12.24 17.97 -5.96
CA ARG A 79 12.81 17.39 -7.18
C ARG A 79 11.77 16.71 -8.05
N LEU A 80 10.60 16.34 -7.53
CA LEU A 80 9.58 15.63 -8.31
C LEU A 80 8.91 16.58 -9.30
N MET A 81 8.91 16.20 -10.57
CA MET A 81 8.20 16.91 -11.63
C MET A 81 6.94 16.16 -12.10
N GLU A 82 7.01 14.84 -12.10
CA GLU A 82 5.89 13.96 -12.39
C GLU A 82 6.00 12.73 -11.47
N LEU A 83 4.86 12.16 -11.09
CA LEU A 83 4.82 10.96 -10.26
C LEU A 83 3.69 10.04 -10.73
N GLY A 84 4.02 8.76 -10.92
CA GLY A 84 3.05 7.77 -11.37
C GLY A 84 3.34 6.39 -10.80
N VAL A 85 2.28 5.63 -10.49
CA VAL A 85 2.39 4.26 -9.99
C VAL A 85 1.91 3.25 -11.04
N ALA A 86 2.73 2.24 -11.28
CA ALA A 86 2.40 1.07 -12.09
C ALA A 86 2.22 -0.13 -11.17
N VAL A 87 0.99 -0.61 -11.02
CA VAL A 87 0.65 -1.71 -10.12
C VAL A 87 -0.52 -2.50 -10.70
N THR A 88 -0.53 -3.81 -10.43
CA THR A 88 -1.60 -4.73 -10.83
C THR A 88 -2.56 -4.97 -9.69
N ALA A 89 -3.75 -5.47 -9.99
CA ALA A 89 -4.75 -5.76 -8.96
C ALA A 89 -4.35 -6.97 -8.09
N ASP A 90 -3.65 -7.94 -8.66
CA ASP A 90 -3.17 -9.12 -7.96
C ASP A 90 -1.65 -9.29 -8.04
N ARG A 91 -1.12 -10.05 -7.08
CA ARG A 91 0.31 -10.34 -6.92
C ARG A 91 0.89 -11.21 -8.04
N PHE A 92 0.09 -12.08 -8.66
CA PHE A 92 0.61 -12.95 -9.72
C PHE A 92 0.96 -12.11 -10.95
N SER A 93 0.04 -11.26 -11.40
CA SER A 93 0.27 -10.29 -12.46
C SER A 93 1.36 -9.26 -12.12
N SER A 94 1.61 -9.03 -10.83
CA SER A 94 2.68 -8.14 -10.36
C SER A 94 4.07 -8.76 -10.42
N SER A 95 4.18 -10.07 -10.67
CA SER A 95 5.46 -10.76 -10.79
C SER A 95 6.05 -10.59 -12.19
N ARG A 96 7.36 -10.81 -12.36
CA ARG A 96 7.98 -10.75 -13.70
C ARG A 96 7.33 -11.72 -14.70
N VAL A 97 6.96 -12.91 -14.23
CA VAL A 97 6.31 -13.95 -15.05
C VAL A 97 4.89 -13.52 -15.41
N GLY A 98 4.12 -13.02 -14.43
CA GLY A 98 2.77 -12.51 -14.68
C GLY A 98 2.76 -11.28 -15.58
N GLY A 99 3.69 -10.35 -15.40
CA GLY A 99 3.83 -9.16 -16.24
C GLY A 99 4.22 -9.48 -17.69
N LEU A 100 4.94 -10.58 -17.93
CA LEU A 100 5.21 -11.06 -19.30
C LEU A 100 3.95 -11.66 -19.95
N LEU A 101 3.06 -12.25 -19.16
CA LEU A 101 1.81 -12.87 -19.63
C LEU A 101 0.63 -11.88 -19.68
N SER A 102 0.67 -10.81 -18.89
CA SER A 102 -0.36 -9.77 -18.85
C SER A 102 -0.12 -8.73 -19.96
N ARG A 103 -1.00 -8.69 -20.97
CA ARG A 103 -0.98 -7.69 -22.06
C ARG A 103 -1.46 -6.29 -21.64
N THR A 104 -1.39 -5.95 -20.36
CA THR A 104 -1.94 -4.69 -19.83
C THR A 104 -0.93 -3.57 -20.00
N PRO A 105 -1.27 -2.47 -20.69
CA PRO A 105 -0.38 -1.34 -20.87
C PRO A 105 0.01 -0.74 -19.50
N GLY A 106 1.30 -0.49 -19.30
CA GLY A 106 1.84 0.09 -18.07
C GLY A 106 2.34 -0.92 -17.03
N ILE A 107 2.04 -2.22 -17.16
CA ILE A 107 2.73 -3.26 -16.37
C ILE A 107 4.12 -3.45 -16.97
N THR A 108 5.16 -3.06 -16.25
CA THR A 108 6.53 -3.35 -16.68
C THR A 108 6.86 -4.81 -16.35
N THR A 109 7.76 -5.44 -17.13
CA THR A 109 8.34 -6.75 -16.81
C THR A 109 9.09 -6.77 -15.47
N HIS A 110 9.22 -5.62 -14.81
CA HIS A 110 9.83 -5.43 -13.50
C HIS A 110 8.84 -5.55 -12.33
N GLY A 111 7.53 -5.67 -12.60
CA GLY A 111 6.50 -5.77 -11.57
C GLY A 111 5.97 -4.41 -11.11
N SER A 112 5.47 -4.34 -9.86
CA SER A 112 4.94 -3.10 -9.28
C SER A 112 6.04 -2.07 -9.04
N CYS A 113 5.87 -0.85 -9.56
CA CYS A 113 6.84 0.23 -9.39
C CYS A 113 6.20 1.62 -9.29
N LEU A 114 6.91 2.52 -8.61
CA LEU A 114 6.67 3.95 -8.62
C LEU A 114 7.70 4.59 -9.56
N ARG A 115 7.22 5.42 -10.48
CA ARG A 115 8.05 6.15 -11.46
C ARG A 115 7.92 7.64 -11.20
N ALA A 116 9.03 8.35 -11.31
CA ALA A 116 9.03 9.79 -11.20
C ALA A 116 10.00 10.41 -12.21
N MET A 117 9.61 11.55 -12.76
CA MET A 117 10.56 12.44 -13.42
C MET A 117 11.16 13.34 -12.35
N VAL A 118 12.48 13.27 -12.16
CA VAL A 118 13.18 14.07 -11.13
C VAL A 118 14.04 15.15 -11.77
N ARG A 119 14.11 16.31 -11.12
CA ARG A 119 14.97 17.43 -11.52
C ARG A 119 16.38 17.26 -10.95
N HIS A 120 17.38 17.79 -11.66
CA HIS A 120 18.77 17.98 -11.24
C HIS A 120 19.48 16.76 -10.60
N PRO A 121 20.12 15.87 -11.38
CA PRO A 121 20.05 15.81 -12.84
C PRO A 121 18.64 15.42 -13.28
N TYR A 122 18.27 15.82 -14.50
CA TYR A 122 17.05 15.31 -15.11
C TYR A 122 17.21 13.81 -15.32
N ASP A 123 16.41 13.03 -14.61
CA ASP A 123 16.48 11.58 -14.68
C ASP A 123 15.09 10.97 -14.53
N MET A 124 14.91 9.80 -15.12
CA MET A 124 13.74 8.97 -14.91
C MET A 124 14.02 8.03 -13.74
N TRP A 125 13.50 8.38 -12.58
CA TRP A 125 13.63 7.56 -11.39
C TRP A 125 12.54 6.49 -11.34
N SER A 126 12.91 5.26 -10.98
CA SER A 126 11.99 4.14 -10.86
C SER A 126 12.35 3.27 -9.66
N ALA A 127 11.37 3.06 -8.78
CA ALA A 127 11.50 2.25 -7.58
C ALA A 127 10.47 1.13 -7.59
N GLY A 128 10.95 -0.12 -7.68
CA GLY A 128 10.12 -1.30 -7.56
C GLY A 128 9.73 -1.56 -6.10
N PHE A 129 8.49 -1.99 -5.86
CA PHE A 129 8.03 -2.37 -4.52
C PHE A 129 7.35 -3.73 -4.52
N SER A 130 7.26 -4.32 -3.34
CA SER A 130 6.67 -5.63 -3.14
C SER A 130 5.16 -5.51 -3.06
N HIS A 131 4.43 -6.35 -3.78
CA HIS A 131 2.97 -6.39 -3.72
C HIS A 131 2.52 -7.09 -2.43
N HIS A 132 1.48 -6.56 -1.77
CA HIS A 132 0.82 -7.21 -0.65
C HIS A 132 0.22 -8.56 -1.08
N ARG A 133 -0.05 -9.45 -0.12
CA ARG A 133 -0.79 -10.69 -0.44
C ARG A 133 -2.26 -10.42 -0.83
N ALA A 134 -2.82 -9.31 -0.35
CA ALA A 134 -4.19 -8.91 -0.64
C ALA A 134 -4.35 -8.39 -2.07
N PHE A 135 -5.55 -8.53 -2.61
CA PHE A 135 -5.96 -7.93 -3.87
C PHE A 135 -6.19 -6.43 -3.71
N TYR A 136 -5.75 -5.63 -4.68
CA TYR A 136 -6.05 -4.21 -4.76
C TYR A 136 -7.23 -3.98 -5.71
N PRO A 137 -8.35 -3.41 -5.23
CA PRO A 137 -9.43 -3.01 -6.12
C PRO A 137 -8.92 -2.07 -7.21
N SER A 138 -9.25 -2.32 -8.47
CA SER A 138 -8.81 -1.47 -9.61
C SER A 138 -9.16 0.00 -9.40
N ARG A 139 -10.28 0.26 -8.73
CA ARG A 139 -10.69 1.61 -8.33
C ARG A 139 -9.69 2.29 -7.40
N GLU A 140 -9.18 1.59 -6.39
CA GLU A 140 -8.21 2.15 -5.45
C GLU A 140 -6.87 2.40 -6.14
N ILE A 141 -6.52 1.60 -7.14
CA ILE A 141 -5.35 1.84 -8.00
C ILE A 141 -5.50 3.15 -8.78
N VAL A 142 -6.63 3.35 -9.46
CA VAL A 142 -6.89 4.58 -10.23
C VAL A 142 -6.90 5.81 -9.32
N LEU A 143 -7.54 5.71 -8.15
CA LEU A 143 -7.52 6.78 -7.16
C LEU A 143 -6.12 7.17 -6.73
N LEU A 144 -5.30 6.16 -6.42
CA LEU A 144 -3.93 6.39 -6.01
C LEU A 144 -3.12 7.02 -7.15
N GLN A 145 -3.29 6.53 -8.38
CA GLN A 145 -2.63 7.12 -9.55
C GLN A 145 -2.99 8.60 -9.72
N SER A 146 -4.27 8.94 -9.64
CA SER A 146 -4.74 10.32 -9.75
C SER A 146 -4.24 11.18 -8.59
N LEU A 147 -4.31 10.68 -7.35
CA LEU A 147 -3.82 11.42 -6.18
C LEU A 147 -2.33 11.78 -6.35
N LEU A 148 -1.49 10.79 -6.65
CA LEU A 148 -0.05 10.99 -6.78
C LEU A 148 0.31 11.92 -7.94
N GLY A 149 -0.30 11.70 -9.11
CA GLY A 149 -0.05 12.52 -10.30
C GLY A 149 -0.48 13.96 -10.10
N LEU A 150 -1.74 14.19 -9.72
CA LEU A 150 -2.31 15.52 -9.62
C LEU A 150 -1.64 16.37 -8.53
N VAL A 151 -1.29 15.80 -7.38
CA VAL A 151 -0.63 16.56 -6.31
C VAL A 151 0.75 17.07 -6.77
N VAL A 152 1.48 16.26 -7.53
CA VAL A 152 2.77 16.65 -8.10
C VAL A 152 2.58 17.65 -9.25
N ASP A 153 1.61 17.43 -10.14
CA ASP A 153 1.29 18.34 -11.25
C ASP A 153 0.87 19.73 -10.73
N ARG A 154 0.19 19.79 -9.58
CA ARG A 154 -0.19 21.03 -8.90
C ARG A 154 0.92 21.64 -8.06
N LYS A 155 2.14 21.10 -8.13
CA LYS A 155 3.33 21.57 -7.41
C LYS A 155 3.14 21.58 -5.88
N ARG A 156 2.40 20.60 -5.37
CA ARG A 156 2.14 20.41 -3.94
C ARG A 156 2.66 19.06 -3.43
N ALA A 157 3.75 18.57 -4.03
CA ALA A 157 4.35 17.28 -3.72
C ALA A 157 4.69 17.11 -2.23
N GLU A 158 5.01 18.21 -1.54
CA GLU A 158 5.28 18.24 -0.11
C GLU A 158 4.11 17.75 0.76
N LEU A 159 2.87 17.90 0.28
CA LEU A 159 1.69 17.42 1.00
C LEU A 159 1.64 15.89 1.08
N LEU A 160 2.28 15.19 0.13
CA LEU A 160 2.41 13.73 0.20
C LEU A 160 3.29 13.29 1.39
N GLY A 161 4.15 14.17 1.90
CA GLY A 161 4.95 13.94 3.12
C GLY A 161 4.26 14.35 4.42
N ASP A 162 3.11 15.03 4.35
CA ASP A 162 2.32 15.44 5.52
C ASP A 162 1.35 14.31 5.91
N ASP A 163 1.59 13.65 7.05
CA ASP A 163 0.77 12.53 7.53
C ASP A 163 -0.70 12.93 7.75
N ALA A 164 -0.96 14.13 8.28
CA ALA A 164 -2.30 14.57 8.60
C ALA A 164 -3.09 14.85 7.32
N TRP A 165 -2.46 15.54 6.36
CA TRP A 165 -3.06 15.82 5.06
C TRP A 165 -3.28 14.52 4.27
N LEU A 166 -2.25 13.68 4.13
CA LEU A 166 -2.36 12.45 3.35
C LEU A 166 -3.38 11.48 3.95
N THR A 167 -3.49 11.44 5.27
CA THR A 167 -4.55 10.68 5.95
C THR A 167 -5.93 11.21 5.60
N THR A 168 -6.12 12.53 5.61
CA THR A 168 -7.40 13.15 5.25
C THR A 168 -7.75 12.87 3.79
N ALA A 169 -6.77 13.01 2.88
CA ALA A 169 -6.93 12.76 1.47
C ALA A 169 -7.31 11.29 1.19
N VAL A 170 -6.54 10.33 1.73
CA VAL A 170 -6.81 8.89 1.55
C VAL A 170 -8.20 8.54 2.09
N ARG A 171 -8.58 9.05 3.27
CA ARG A 171 -9.91 8.83 3.84
C ARG A 171 -11.01 9.42 2.98
N GLY A 172 -10.83 10.63 2.46
CA GLY A 172 -11.77 11.27 1.55
C GLY A 172 -11.98 10.45 0.27
N LEU A 173 -10.89 9.97 -0.33
CA LEU A 173 -10.92 9.14 -1.54
C LEU A 173 -11.52 7.75 -1.29
N ALA A 174 -11.18 7.10 -0.18
CA ALA A 174 -11.70 5.78 0.18
C ALA A 174 -13.19 5.82 0.56
N ALA A 175 -13.62 6.88 1.25
CA ALA A 175 -15.00 7.07 1.67
C ALA A 175 -15.92 7.49 0.51
N HIS A 176 -15.36 8.07 -0.56
CA HIS A 176 -16.13 8.30 -1.77
C HIS A 176 -16.71 6.96 -2.23
N ARG A 177 -18.04 6.88 -2.33
CA ARG A 177 -18.73 5.79 -3.03
C ARG A 177 -18.74 6.09 -4.53
N PRO A 178 -18.95 5.10 -5.42
CA PRO A 178 -19.14 5.34 -6.84
C PRO A 178 -20.46 6.09 -7.07
N ALA A 179 -20.45 7.41 -6.84
CA ALA A 179 -21.50 8.30 -7.28
C ALA A 179 -21.25 8.69 -8.75
N VAL A 180 -22.29 9.21 -9.40
CA VAL A 180 -22.32 9.65 -10.80
C VAL A 180 -21.10 10.51 -11.22
N ARG A 181 -20.50 11.25 -10.27
CA ARG A 181 -19.27 12.05 -10.42
C ARG A 181 -18.07 11.27 -11.02
N TRP A 182 -17.99 9.96 -10.77
CA TRP A 182 -16.93 9.08 -11.30
C TRP A 182 -17.06 8.73 -12.77
N ARG A 183 -18.27 8.87 -13.34
CA ARG A 183 -18.47 8.68 -14.79
C ARG A 183 -17.96 9.87 -15.59
N ARG A 184 -17.61 10.98 -14.91
CA ARG A 184 -17.00 12.13 -15.54
C ARG A 184 -15.48 11.97 -15.56
N PRO A 185 -14.82 12.30 -16.68
CA PRO A 185 -13.36 12.25 -16.78
C PRO A 185 -12.64 12.98 -15.63
N ASP A 186 -13.22 14.09 -15.16
CA ASP A 186 -12.56 15.02 -14.24
C ASP A 186 -12.93 14.82 -12.76
N GLY A 187 -13.83 13.88 -12.44
CA GLY A 187 -14.40 13.79 -11.09
C GLY A 187 -13.40 13.48 -9.97
N VAL A 188 -12.32 12.75 -10.28
CA VAL A 188 -11.22 12.51 -9.33
C VAL A 188 -10.32 13.74 -9.20
N ALA A 189 -10.13 14.49 -10.29
CA ALA A 189 -9.32 15.70 -10.28
C ALA A 189 -9.97 16.81 -9.46
N GLU A 190 -11.28 17.02 -9.62
CA GLU A 190 -12.04 17.97 -8.79
C GLU A 190 -11.93 17.64 -7.31
N LEU A 191 -12.00 16.35 -6.94
CA LEU A 191 -11.90 15.92 -5.55
C LEU A 191 -10.50 16.16 -4.97
N VAL A 192 -9.45 15.89 -5.75
CA VAL A 192 -8.08 16.22 -5.33
C VAL A 192 -7.92 17.73 -5.20
N ASP A 193 -8.48 18.52 -6.12
CA ASP A 193 -8.45 19.99 -6.04
C ASP A 193 -9.18 20.53 -4.81
N GLU A 194 -10.33 19.95 -4.45
CA GLU A 194 -11.05 20.27 -3.20
C GLU A 194 -10.17 19.99 -1.96
N LEU A 195 -9.49 18.85 -1.93
CA LEU A 195 -8.57 18.47 -0.85
C LEU A 195 -7.34 19.38 -0.77
N LEU A 196 -6.84 19.86 -1.92
CA LEU A 196 -5.74 20.81 -1.99
C LEU A 196 -6.18 22.20 -1.53
N ALA A 197 -7.39 22.63 -1.88
CA ALA A 197 -7.96 23.90 -1.43
C ALA A 197 -8.17 23.95 0.09
N GLN A 198 -8.50 22.81 0.72
CA GLN A 198 -8.62 22.70 2.18
C GLN A 198 -7.28 22.75 2.93
N ALA A 199 -6.16 22.56 2.22
CA ALA A 199 -4.81 22.54 2.76
C ALA A 199 -4.05 23.87 2.55
N SER A 200 -4.78 24.93 2.20
CA SER A 200 -4.28 26.28 1.97
C SER A 200 -4.68 27.19 3.13
#